data_AF-A0A534KDL8-F1
#
_entry.id   AF-A0A534KDL8-F1
#
_cell.length_a   1.000
_cell.length_b   1.000
_cell.length_c   1.000
_cell.angle_alpha   90.00
_cell.angle_beta   90.00
_cell.angle_gamma   90.00
#
_symmetry.space_group_name_H-M   'P 1'
#
loop_
_entity.id
_entity.type
_entity.pdbx_description
1 polymer ?
#
loop_
_entity_poly.entity_id
_entity_poly.type
_entity_poly.pdbx_seq_one_letter_code
_entity_poly.pdbx_strand_id
1 'polypeptide(L)'
;MADRYFCFACGHDHRAGSAVARDHKRYSIEGGHESGGIFSDLREFYLQTKGIDAAFRILGFADVRIHPPRFGRGWPARTTIEKAYRERARRLHPDSGGDPREFRKVQWAIEVLRRYRPPDA
;
A
#
# COMPACT_ATOMS: atom_id res chain seq x y z
N MET A 1 -4.33 -16.13 15.64
CA MET A 1 -4.57 -15.34 14.41
C MET A 1 -4.08 -13.94 14.60
N ALA A 2 -3.55 -13.34 13.55
CA ALA A 2 -2.86 -12.06 13.61
C ALA A 2 -3.90 -10.93 13.86
N ASP A 3 -4.13 -10.54 15.11
CA ASP A 3 -5.13 -9.53 15.54
C ASP A 3 -4.89 -8.12 14.94
N ARG A 4 -3.84 -7.94 14.13
CA ARG A 4 -3.47 -6.64 13.55
C ARG A 4 -3.55 -6.66 12.03
N TYR A 5 -3.91 -5.55 11.43
CA TYR A 5 -3.87 -5.35 9.97
C TYR A 5 -3.42 -3.92 9.66
N PHE A 6 -2.82 -3.72 8.48
CA PHE A 6 -2.38 -2.41 8.05
C PHE A 6 -3.45 -1.72 7.21
N CYS A 7 -3.86 -0.51 7.61
CA CYS A 7 -4.81 0.32 6.87
C CYS A 7 -4.06 1.30 5.96
N PHE A 8 -4.16 1.11 4.64
CA PHE A 8 -3.48 2.03 3.70
C PHE A 8 -4.11 3.44 3.67
N ALA A 9 -5.36 3.59 4.13
CA ALA A 9 -6.05 4.87 4.11
C ALA A 9 -5.56 5.84 5.20
N CYS A 10 -5.04 5.32 6.32
CA CYS A 10 -4.45 6.13 7.39
C CYS A 10 -2.96 5.86 7.62
N GLY A 11 -2.40 4.80 7.04
CA GLY A 11 -0.99 4.45 7.17
C GLY A 11 -0.60 3.79 8.50
N HIS A 12 -1.55 3.19 9.22
CA HIS A 12 -1.33 2.61 10.55
C HIS A 12 -1.80 1.17 10.69
N ASP A 13 -1.17 0.43 11.61
CA ASP A 13 -1.62 -0.89 12.05
C ASP A 13 -2.74 -0.80 13.10
N HIS A 14 -3.88 -1.42 12.82
CA HIS A 14 -5.02 -1.48 13.74
C HIS A 14 -5.19 -2.87 14.33
N ARG A 15 -5.71 -2.94 15.56
CA ARG A 15 -6.22 -4.20 16.14
C ARG A 15 -7.64 -4.45 15.68
N ALA A 16 -7.95 -5.66 15.20
CA ALA A 16 -9.21 -6.01 14.57
C ALA A 16 -10.43 -5.78 15.49
N GLY A 17 -10.28 -5.96 16.80
CA GLY A 17 -11.33 -5.74 17.80
C GLY A 17 -11.53 -4.28 18.24
N SER A 18 -10.76 -3.31 17.74
CA SER A 18 -10.88 -1.90 18.16
C SER A 18 -12.07 -1.19 17.49
N ALA A 19 -12.62 -0.16 18.15
CA ALA A 19 -13.74 0.63 17.61
C ALA A 19 -13.41 1.25 16.24
N VAL A 20 -12.18 1.78 16.08
CA VAL A 20 -11.68 2.34 14.82
C VAL A 20 -11.50 1.27 13.74
N ALA A 21 -11.25 0.03 14.13
CA ALA A 21 -10.96 -1.03 13.18
C ALA A 21 -12.16 -1.46 12.34
N ARG A 22 -13.40 -1.30 12.81
CA ARG A 22 -14.58 -1.67 12.02
C ARG A 22 -14.66 -0.87 10.72
N ASP A 23 -14.39 0.42 10.78
CA ASP A 23 -14.42 1.29 9.61
C ASP A 23 -13.18 1.15 8.74
N HIS A 24 -12.02 0.92 9.36
CA HIS A 24 -10.73 0.85 8.66
C HIS A 24 -10.45 -0.53 8.04
N LYS A 25 -11.14 -1.60 8.45
CA LYS A 25 -10.91 -2.97 7.96
C LYS A 25 -11.09 -3.08 6.45
N ARG A 26 -11.97 -2.27 5.86
CA ARG A 26 -12.18 -2.22 4.40
C ARG A 26 -10.94 -1.72 3.62
N TYR A 27 -10.06 -0.98 4.28
CA TYR A 27 -8.79 -0.48 3.73
C TYR A 27 -7.58 -1.33 4.18
N SER A 28 -7.82 -2.53 4.70
CA SER A 28 -6.79 -3.51 5.00
C SER A 28 -6.04 -3.95 3.73
N ILE A 29 -4.72 -4.14 3.84
CA ILE A 29 -3.92 -4.75 2.78
C ILE A 29 -4.12 -6.26 2.70
N GLU A 30 -4.47 -6.89 3.82
CA GLU A 30 -4.77 -8.32 3.92
C GLU A 30 -6.16 -8.69 3.37
N GLY A 31 -6.95 -7.70 2.95
CA GLY A 31 -8.33 -7.90 2.49
C GLY A 31 -9.37 -7.81 3.62
N GLY A 32 -10.63 -7.69 3.20
CA GLY A 32 -11.79 -7.42 4.07
C GLY A 32 -13.09 -7.39 3.25
N HIS A 33 -13.21 -8.35 2.34
CA HIS A 33 -14.20 -8.35 1.25
C HIS A 33 -15.56 -8.82 1.74
N GLU A 34 -16.37 -7.90 2.23
CA GLU A 34 -17.79 -8.17 2.54
C GLU A 34 -18.75 -7.19 1.87
N SER A 35 -18.31 -6.39 0.91
CA SER A 35 -19.20 -5.43 0.23
C SER A 35 -18.90 -5.32 -1.26
N GLY A 36 -19.66 -6.06 -2.06
CA GLY A 36 -19.72 -5.88 -3.51
C GLY A 36 -20.44 -4.58 -3.89
N GLY A 37 -20.41 -4.22 -5.19
CA GLY A 37 -21.06 -3.03 -5.73
C GLY A 37 -20.31 -1.73 -5.42
N ILE A 38 -21.04 -0.66 -5.05
CA ILE A 38 -20.55 0.71 -4.79
C ILE A 38 -19.33 0.76 -3.85
N PHE A 39 -19.21 -0.19 -2.92
CA PHE A 39 -18.10 -0.22 -1.95
C PHE A 39 -16.77 -0.71 -2.55
N SER A 40 -16.81 -1.55 -3.59
CA SER A 40 -15.62 -1.92 -4.36
C SER A 40 -15.07 -0.71 -5.11
N ASP A 41 -15.95 0.08 -5.73
CA ASP A 41 -15.58 1.31 -6.44
C ASP A 41 -15.00 2.36 -5.49
N LEU A 42 -15.60 2.50 -4.31
CA LEU A 42 -15.09 3.41 -3.28
C LEU A 42 -13.71 2.98 -2.79
N ARG A 43 -13.50 1.69 -2.52
CA ARG A 43 -12.18 1.18 -2.10
C ARG A 43 -11.13 1.40 -3.20
N GLU A 44 -11.47 1.11 -4.44
CA GLU A 44 -10.61 1.34 -5.60
C GLU A 44 -10.24 2.82 -5.73
N PHE A 45 -11.19 3.73 -5.56
CA PHE A 45 -10.93 5.17 -5.50
C PHE A 45 -9.95 5.54 -4.35
N TYR A 46 -10.16 5.01 -3.14
CA TYR A 46 -9.24 5.27 -2.02
C TYR A 46 -7.86 4.64 -2.23
N LEU A 47 -7.78 3.49 -2.89
CA LEU A 47 -6.51 2.85 -3.23
C LEU A 47 -5.73 3.73 -4.20
N GLN A 48 -6.42 4.28 -5.19
CA GLN A 48 -5.91 5.25 -6.15
C GLN A 48 -5.41 6.54 -5.47
N THR A 49 -6.17 7.12 -4.55
CA THR A 49 -5.80 8.43 -3.95
C THR A 49 -4.90 8.34 -2.72
N LYS A 50 -5.08 7.31 -1.88
CA LYS A 50 -4.35 7.15 -0.60
C LYS A 50 -3.43 5.94 -0.59
N GLY A 51 -3.84 4.86 -1.25
CA GLY A 51 -3.05 3.63 -1.32
C GLY A 51 -1.72 3.83 -2.04
N ILE A 52 -1.69 4.60 -3.12
CA ILE A 52 -0.44 4.93 -3.83
C ILE A 52 0.51 5.75 -2.96
N ASP A 53 0.00 6.75 -2.25
CA ASP A 53 0.78 7.55 -1.30
C ASP A 53 1.34 6.67 -0.17
N ALA A 54 0.52 5.79 0.41
CA ALA A 54 0.96 4.81 1.39
C ALA A 54 2.03 3.86 0.82
N ALA A 55 1.88 3.40 -0.42
CA ALA A 55 2.85 2.53 -1.08
C ALA A 55 4.21 3.23 -1.28
N PHE A 56 4.20 4.52 -1.67
CA PHE A 56 5.42 5.32 -1.72
C PHE A 56 6.09 5.44 -0.36
N ARG A 57 5.33 5.75 0.70
CA ARG A 57 5.88 5.81 2.07
C ARG A 57 6.46 4.49 2.52
N ILE A 58 5.79 3.37 2.27
CA ILE A 58 6.28 2.03 2.60
C ILE A 58 7.62 1.76 1.93
N LEU A 59 7.81 2.18 0.68
CA LEU A 59 9.09 2.04 -0.02
C LEU A 59 10.13 3.13 0.32
N GLY A 60 9.79 4.08 1.20
CA GLY A 60 10.71 5.11 1.69
C GLY A 60 10.67 6.44 0.93
N PHE A 61 9.64 6.67 0.12
CA PHE A 61 9.45 7.92 -0.62
C PHE A 61 8.46 8.83 0.13
N ALA A 62 8.92 9.53 1.17
CA ALA A 62 8.05 10.37 2.00
C ALA A 62 7.61 11.68 1.32
N ASP A 63 8.42 12.19 0.39
CA ASP A 63 8.24 13.52 -0.23
C ASP A 63 7.61 13.48 -1.63
N VAL A 64 7.22 12.30 -2.11
CA VAL A 64 6.60 12.15 -3.43
C VAL A 64 5.19 12.75 -3.40
N ARG A 65 5.00 13.83 -4.16
CA ARG A 65 3.69 14.43 -4.40
C ARG A 65 3.22 14.08 -5.80
N ILE A 66 2.20 13.25 -5.89
CA ILE A 66 1.57 12.91 -7.17
C ILE A 66 0.39 13.85 -7.36
N HIS A 67 0.40 14.57 -8.48
CA HIS A 67 -0.70 15.45 -8.85
C HIS A 67 -1.63 14.75 -9.84
N PRO A 68 -2.94 14.63 -9.54
CA PRO A 68 -3.89 14.03 -10.47
C PRO A 68 -3.99 14.84 -11.77
N PRO A 69 -4.16 14.15 -12.91
CA PRO A 69 -5.54 13.96 -13.37
C PRO A 69 -6.02 12.50 -13.27
N ARG A 70 -5.07 11.54 -13.22
CA ARG A 70 -5.18 10.11 -12.82
C ARG A 70 -3.79 9.44 -12.79
N PHE A 71 -2.79 10.11 -12.15
CA PHE A 71 -1.37 9.71 -11.91
C PHE A 71 -0.24 10.28 -12.79
N GLY A 72 -0.46 11.26 -13.68
CA GLY A 72 0.62 11.83 -14.50
C GLY A 72 1.35 13.02 -13.85
N ARG A 73 2.64 12.81 -13.51
CA ARG A 73 3.69 13.72 -12.96
C ARG A 73 4.05 13.48 -11.48
N GLY A 74 5.34 13.60 -11.18
CA GLY A 74 5.91 13.43 -9.83
C GLY A 74 6.34 12.00 -9.48
N TRP A 75 6.13 11.02 -10.37
CA TRP A 75 6.58 9.64 -10.12
C TRP A 75 8.10 9.54 -10.17
N PRO A 76 8.73 8.89 -9.17
CA PRO A 76 10.11 8.47 -9.29
C PRO A 76 10.31 7.56 -10.51
N ALA A 77 11.53 7.53 -11.03
CA ALA A 77 11.92 6.63 -12.10
C ALA A 77 11.61 5.17 -11.71
N ARG A 78 11.16 4.37 -12.68
CA ARG A 78 10.80 2.95 -12.46
C ARG A 78 11.94 2.19 -11.79
N THR A 79 13.16 2.40 -12.28
CA THR A 79 14.37 1.78 -11.75
C THR A 79 14.64 2.14 -10.28
N THR A 80 14.35 3.39 -9.88
CA THR A 80 14.45 3.85 -8.49
C THR A 80 13.47 3.14 -7.58
N ILE A 81 12.20 3.00 -8.02
CA ILE A 81 11.16 2.27 -7.26
C ILE A 81 11.54 0.79 -7.11
N GLU A 82 11.95 0.15 -8.20
CA GLU A 82 12.33 -1.27 -8.20
C GLU A 82 13.61 -1.53 -7.39
N LYS A 83 14.54 -0.57 -7.34
CA LYS A 83 15.71 -0.63 -6.44
C LYS A 83 15.28 -0.55 -4.98
N ALA A 84 14.46 0.42 -4.61
CA ALA A 84 13.96 0.58 -3.25
C ALA A 84 13.18 -0.65 -2.78
N TYR A 85 12.32 -1.21 -3.64
CA TYR A 85 11.64 -2.48 -3.38
C TYR A 85 12.63 -3.60 -3.07
N ARG A 86 13.61 -3.87 -3.96
CA ARG A 86 14.59 -4.96 -3.77
C ARG A 86 15.39 -4.81 -2.48
N GLU A 87 15.83 -3.59 -2.17
CA GLU A 87 16.60 -3.33 -0.95
C GLU A 87 15.77 -3.60 0.31
N ARG A 88 14.51 -3.17 0.33
CA ARG A 88 13.62 -3.33 1.49
C ARG A 88 13.12 -4.75 1.63
N ALA A 89 12.76 -5.40 0.51
CA ALA A 89 12.40 -6.81 0.46
C ALA A 89 13.54 -7.68 1.00
N ARG A 90 14.79 -7.44 0.59
CA ARG A 90 15.96 -8.17 1.12
C ARG A 90 16.12 -8.01 2.63
N ARG A 91 15.92 -6.80 3.17
CA ARG A 91 16.07 -6.52 4.61
C ARG A 91 14.97 -7.15 5.45
N LEU A 92 13.74 -7.22 4.92
CA LEU A 92 12.56 -7.67 5.65
C LEU A 92 12.18 -9.12 5.33
N HIS A 93 12.93 -9.81 4.46
CA HIS A 93 12.60 -11.16 4.04
C HIS A 93 12.56 -12.12 5.25
N PRO A 94 11.48 -12.91 5.42
CA PRO A 94 11.36 -13.87 6.52
C PRO A 94 12.53 -14.86 6.59
N ASP A 95 13.00 -15.35 5.45
CA ASP A 95 14.14 -16.28 5.36
C ASP A 95 15.46 -15.67 5.89
N SER A 96 15.54 -14.34 5.99
CA SER A 96 16.68 -13.62 6.58
C SER A 96 16.40 -13.17 8.03
N GLY A 97 15.32 -13.67 8.65
CA GLY A 97 14.89 -13.29 9.99
C GLY A 97 14.07 -11.99 10.06
N GLY A 98 13.62 -11.45 8.93
CA GLY A 98 12.78 -10.24 8.87
C GLY A 98 11.32 -10.48 9.27
N ASP A 99 10.60 -9.40 9.58
CA ASP A 99 9.18 -9.48 9.96
C ASP A 99 8.28 -9.78 8.74
N PRO A 100 7.57 -10.93 8.71
CA PRO A 100 6.66 -11.27 7.61
C PRO A 100 5.51 -10.28 7.37
N ARG A 101 5.12 -9.49 8.37
CA ARG A 101 4.11 -8.43 8.20
C ARG A 101 4.68 -7.23 7.45
N GLU A 102 5.86 -6.78 7.86
CA GLU A 102 6.55 -5.68 7.18
C GLU A 102 6.92 -6.08 5.75
N PHE A 103 7.32 -7.33 5.53
CA PHE A 103 7.55 -7.87 4.19
C PHE A 103 6.29 -7.81 3.32
N ARG A 104 5.13 -8.22 3.86
CA ARG A 104 3.84 -8.13 3.14
C ARG A 104 3.45 -6.70 2.79
N LYS A 105 3.70 -5.72 3.67
CA LYS A 105 3.50 -4.30 3.34
C LYS A 105 4.33 -3.90 2.13
N VAL A 106 5.60 -4.32 2.07
CA VAL A 106 6.50 -4.04 0.95
C VAL A 106 6.04 -4.70 -0.35
N GLN A 107 5.56 -5.95 -0.30
CA GLN A 107 5.00 -6.64 -1.46
C GLN A 107 3.74 -5.94 -1.98
N TRP A 108 2.81 -5.63 -1.09
CA TRP A 108 1.59 -4.90 -1.44
C TRP A 108 1.92 -3.53 -2.07
N ALA A 109 2.89 -2.80 -1.51
CA ALA A 109 3.28 -1.49 -2.02
C ALA A 109 3.78 -1.56 -3.47
N ILE A 110 4.67 -2.50 -3.80
CA ILE A 110 5.18 -2.61 -5.17
C ILE A 110 4.09 -3.04 -6.16
N GLU A 111 3.16 -3.90 -5.75
CA GLU A 111 2.03 -4.31 -6.58
C GLU A 111 1.10 -3.13 -6.92
N VAL A 112 0.76 -2.31 -5.92
CA VAL A 112 -0.03 -1.09 -6.13
C VAL A 112 0.69 -0.13 -7.08
N LEU A 113 1.98 0.13 -6.86
CA LEU A 113 2.72 1.04 -7.71
C LEU A 113 2.83 0.52 -9.15
N ARG A 114 3.04 -0.78 -9.36
CA ARG A 114 3.06 -1.38 -10.71
C ARG A 114 1.71 -1.30 -11.40
N ARG A 115 0.61 -1.50 -10.68
CA ARG A 115 -0.75 -1.47 -11.23
C ARG A 115 -1.16 -0.08 -11.70
N TYR A 116 -0.79 0.98 -10.97
CA TYR A 116 -1.26 2.35 -11.25
C TYR A 116 -0.20 3.27 -11.85
N ARG A 117 1.03 2.79 -12.06
CA ARG A 117 2.06 3.58 -12.73
C ARG A 117 1.56 3.95 -14.14
N PRO A 118 1.61 5.24 -14.53
CA PRO A 118 1.36 5.62 -15.91
C PRO A 118 2.35 4.94 -16.86
N PRO A 119 1.95 4.61 -18.11
CA PRO A 119 2.89 4.16 -19.11
C PRO A 119 3.99 5.21 -19.31
N ASP A 120 5.23 4.75 -19.50
CA ASP A 120 6.31 5.63 -19.91
C ASP A 120 5.97 6.11 -21.35
N ALA A 121 5.88 7.44 -21.53
CA ALA A 121 5.48 8.07 -22.79
C ALA A 121 6.58 8.03 -23.85
#